data_AF-A0A842SV44-F1
#
_entry.id   AF-A0A842SV44-F1
#
_cell.length_a   1.000
_cell.length_b   1.000
_cell.length_c   1.000
_cell.angle_alpha   90.00
_cell.angle_beta   90.00
_cell.angle_gamma   90.00
#
_symmetry.space_group_name_H-M   'P 1'
#
loop_
_entity.id
_entity.type
_entity.pdbx_description
1 polymer ?
#
loop_
_entity_poly.entity_id
_entity_poly.type
_entity_poly.pdbx_seq_one_letter_code
_entity_poly.pdbx_strand_id
1 'polypeptide(L)'
;MALLGLGSATASKLSERSGIDRTTTYDVLSRLMEGGLVSYVIKNNVKYFRAAPPENILADPGDKEKKVRGILPRLTELTKMDKEETKVEVYKGKGGIRTLYKMILRDGRDYFWMGGGSEACTMFPAETETFVRKAHAKNMKGRLLFREGKEFFTGESERYRLIAKDFISSVTTTVWETEQGFLSGAGRFSRL
;
A
#
# COMPACT_ATOMS: atom_id res chain seq x y z
N MET A 1 -2.67 -19.27 7.57
CA MET A 1 -2.57 -18.96 9.02
C MET A 1 -1.12 -18.83 9.52
N ALA A 2 -0.13 -19.47 8.87
CA ALA A 2 1.28 -19.40 9.31
C ALA A 2 1.84 -17.97 9.43
N LEU A 3 1.54 -17.08 8.48
CA LEU A 3 2.00 -15.68 8.47
C LEU A 3 1.50 -14.87 9.67
N LEU A 4 0.21 -15.01 10.01
CA LEU A 4 -0.42 -14.29 11.12
C LEU A 4 0.13 -14.71 12.48
N GLY A 5 0.50 -15.98 12.62
CA GLY A 5 1.10 -16.51 13.86
C GLY A 5 2.61 -16.37 13.96
N LEU A 6 3.29 -15.83 12.95
CA LEU A 6 4.74 -15.53 12.97
C LEU A 6 5.03 -14.04 13.11
N GLY A 7 4.04 -13.16 12.88
CA GLY A 7 4.25 -11.71 12.75
C GLY A 7 4.96 -11.36 11.44
N SER A 8 6.18 -11.87 11.24
CA SER A 8 7.02 -11.65 10.07
C SER A 8 7.89 -12.89 9.80
N ALA A 9 7.94 -13.37 8.54
CA ALA A 9 8.68 -14.59 8.22
C ALA A 9 9.19 -14.65 6.78
N THR A 10 10.30 -15.35 6.57
CA THR A 10 10.80 -15.64 5.22
C THR A 10 9.94 -16.71 4.54
N ALA A 11 9.96 -16.75 3.20
CA ALA A 11 9.27 -17.81 2.44
C ALA A 11 9.74 -19.21 2.86
N SER A 12 11.02 -19.38 3.22
CA SER A 12 11.55 -20.64 3.74
C SER A 12 10.92 -21.05 5.07
N LYS A 13 10.84 -20.13 6.04
CA LYS A 13 10.15 -20.39 7.32
C LYS A 13 8.65 -20.64 7.14
N LEU A 14 8.02 -19.99 6.17
CA LEU A 14 6.61 -20.18 5.86
C LEU A 14 6.35 -21.53 5.18
N SER A 15 7.22 -21.96 4.28
CA SER A 15 7.18 -23.27 3.64
C SER A 15 7.31 -24.38 4.70
N GLU A 16 8.29 -24.27 5.59
CA GLU A 16 8.51 -25.21 6.69
C GLU A 16 7.31 -25.27 7.65
N ARG A 17 6.78 -24.11 8.07
CA ARG A 17 5.66 -24.05 9.01
C ARG A 17 4.32 -24.46 8.40
N SER A 18 4.16 -24.29 7.08
CA SER A 18 2.89 -24.61 6.39
C SER A 18 2.86 -26.02 5.78
N GLY A 19 4.01 -26.69 5.68
CA GLY A 19 4.14 -27.97 4.98
C GLY A 19 3.99 -27.85 3.46
N ILE A 20 3.98 -26.64 2.91
CA ILE A 20 3.87 -26.36 1.47
C ILE A 20 5.28 -26.20 0.90
N ASP A 21 5.52 -26.71 -0.31
CA ASP A 21 6.82 -26.55 -0.96
C ASP A 21 7.16 -25.06 -1.23
N ARG A 22 8.45 -24.78 -1.41
CA ARG A 22 8.93 -23.39 -1.55
C ARG A 22 8.36 -22.68 -2.77
N THR A 23 8.21 -23.37 -3.90
CA THR A 23 7.73 -22.78 -5.15
C THR A 23 6.29 -22.35 -4.99
N THR A 24 5.44 -23.26 -4.52
CA THR A 24 4.03 -22.97 -4.22
C THR A 24 3.90 -21.90 -3.14
N THR A 25 4.80 -21.87 -2.15
CA THR A 25 4.82 -20.80 -1.13
C THR A 25 5.07 -19.43 -1.77
N TYR A 26 6.01 -19.30 -2.71
CA TYR A 26 6.23 -18.03 -3.42
C TYR A 26 5.05 -17.64 -4.30
N ASP A 27 4.42 -18.59 -4.99
CA ASP A 27 3.25 -18.31 -5.83
C ASP A 27 2.05 -17.86 -5.00
N VAL A 28 1.79 -18.52 -3.88
CA VAL A 28 0.74 -18.13 -2.92
C VAL A 28 1.03 -16.74 -2.35
N LEU A 29 2.27 -16.48 -1.93
CA LEU A 29 2.67 -15.15 -1.45
C LEU A 29 2.49 -14.09 -2.54
N SER A 30 2.82 -14.38 -3.79
CA SER A 30 2.63 -13.46 -4.92
C SER A 30 1.17 -13.10 -5.10
N ARG A 31 0.27 -14.10 -5.14
CA ARG A 31 -1.17 -13.87 -5.28
C ARG A 31 -1.76 -13.11 -4.10
N LEU A 32 -1.28 -13.38 -2.88
CA LEU A 32 -1.69 -12.63 -1.68
C LEU A 32 -1.19 -11.19 -1.70
N MET A 33 0.02 -10.94 -2.22
CA MET A 33 0.55 -9.59 -2.41
C MET A 33 -0.22 -8.82 -3.48
N GLU A 34 -0.56 -9.45 -4.60
CA GLU A 34 -1.42 -8.87 -5.65
C GLU A 34 -2.80 -8.48 -5.10
N GLY A 35 -3.35 -9.31 -4.21
CA GLY A 35 -4.58 -9.04 -3.48
C GLY A 35 -4.45 -8.03 -2.32
N GLY A 36 -3.25 -7.52 -2.03
CA GLY A 36 -3.01 -6.59 -0.93
C GLY A 36 -3.13 -7.19 0.48
N LEU A 37 -3.12 -8.52 0.60
CA LEU A 37 -3.30 -9.27 1.86
C LEU A 37 -1.98 -9.55 2.59
N VAL A 38 -0.88 -9.52 1.86
CA VAL A 38 0.48 -9.73 2.38
C VAL A 38 1.35 -8.61 1.85
N SER A 39 2.25 -8.09 2.69
CA SER A 39 3.34 -7.19 2.31
C SER A 39 4.67 -7.86 2.67
N TYR A 40 5.78 -7.27 2.25
CA TYR A 40 7.09 -7.68 2.74
C TYR A 40 7.97 -6.50 3.09
N VAL A 41 8.91 -6.75 3.99
CA VAL A 41 10.00 -5.85 4.34
C VAL A 41 11.32 -6.52 3.91
N ILE A 42 12.32 -5.72 3.52
CA ILE A 42 13.67 -6.25 3.24
C ILE A 42 14.53 -5.97 4.47
N LYS A 43 15.02 -7.02 5.14
CA LYS A 43 15.93 -6.93 6.29
C LYS A 43 17.18 -7.73 5.96
N ASN A 44 18.35 -7.10 6.01
CA ASN A 44 19.64 -7.73 5.67
C ASN A 44 19.62 -8.43 4.30
N ASN A 45 19.09 -7.77 3.27
CA ASN A 45 18.92 -8.30 1.90
C ASN A 45 18.04 -9.56 1.79
N VAL A 46 17.23 -9.87 2.80
CA VAL A 46 16.29 -10.99 2.82
C VAL A 46 14.85 -10.46 2.93
N LYS A 47 13.93 -11.05 2.14
CA LYS A 47 12.51 -10.71 2.20
C LYS A 47 11.84 -11.39 3.39
N TYR A 48 11.23 -10.57 4.23
CA TYR A 48 10.38 -11.00 5.32
C TYR A 48 8.95 -10.59 5.01
N PHE A 49 8.07 -11.58 4.87
CA PHE A 49 6.66 -11.40 4.55
C PHE A 49 5.86 -11.22 5.84
N ARG A 50 4.89 -10.30 5.80
CA ARG A 50 3.96 -10.02 6.90
C ARG A 50 2.53 -9.92 6.36
N ALA A 51 1.56 -10.34 7.16
CA ALA A 51 0.16 -10.14 6.82
C ALA A 51 -0.18 -8.64 6.90
N ALA A 52 -0.88 -8.11 5.89
CA ALA A 52 -1.39 -6.75 5.95
C ALA A 52 -2.37 -6.60 7.13
N PRO A 53 -2.52 -5.40 7.71
CA PRO A 53 -3.48 -5.14 8.78
C PRO A 53 -4.88 -5.70 8.43
N PRO A 54 -5.59 -6.36 9.36
CA PRO A 54 -6.85 -7.04 9.05
C PRO A 54 -7.94 -6.11 8.48
N GLU A 55 -7.88 -4.85 8.87
CA GLU A 55 -8.71 -3.73 8.42
C GLU A 55 -8.55 -3.45 6.90
N ASN A 56 -7.39 -3.76 6.32
CA ASN A 56 -7.12 -3.56 4.90
C ASN A 56 -7.68 -4.68 4.00
N ILE A 57 -8.04 -5.83 4.59
CA ILE A 57 -8.52 -7.05 3.91
C ILE A 57 -9.88 -6.85 3.21
N LEU A 58 -10.67 -5.83 3.61
CA LEU A 58 -12.01 -5.58 3.09
C LEU A 58 -12.00 -4.78 1.77
N ALA A 59 -11.53 -5.37 0.67
CA ALA A 59 -11.46 -4.70 -0.65
C ALA A 59 -12.36 -5.29 -1.75
N ASP A 60 -13.27 -6.23 -1.45
CA ASP A 60 -14.12 -6.86 -2.48
C ASP A 60 -15.56 -7.10 -1.96
N PRO A 61 -16.61 -6.55 -2.61
CA PRO A 61 -17.99 -6.68 -2.16
C PRO A 61 -18.66 -7.94 -2.74
N GLY A 62 -18.72 -9.01 -1.95
CA GLY A 62 -19.52 -10.20 -2.30
C GLY A 62 -19.11 -11.46 -1.52
N ASP A 63 -19.99 -11.89 -0.61
CA ASP A 63 -19.99 -13.15 0.16
C ASP A 63 -18.79 -13.51 1.06
N LYS A 64 -17.59 -12.98 0.83
CA LYS A 64 -16.42 -13.23 1.71
C LYS A 64 -16.45 -12.38 2.99
N GLU A 65 -17.22 -11.28 3.01
CA GLU A 65 -17.25 -10.33 4.13
C GLU A 65 -17.77 -10.96 5.43
N LYS A 66 -18.81 -11.81 5.38
CA LYS A 66 -19.37 -12.44 6.59
C LYS A 66 -18.39 -13.41 7.26
N LYS A 67 -17.66 -14.21 6.47
CA LYS A 67 -16.66 -15.16 6.98
C LYS A 67 -15.42 -14.43 7.50
N VAL A 68 -14.98 -13.37 6.83
CA VAL A 68 -13.83 -12.56 7.27
C VAL A 68 -14.16 -11.76 8.54
N ARG A 69 -15.37 -11.17 8.65
CA ARG A 69 -15.81 -10.45 9.85
C ARG A 69 -15.78 -11.31 11.12
N GLY A 70 -16.14 -12.59 11.02
CA GLY A 70 -16.07 -13.51 12.17
C GLY A 70 -14.64 -13.83 12.64
N ILE A 71 -13.65 -13.73 11.76
CA ILE A 71 -12.25 -14.07 12.06
C ILE A 71 -11.44 -12.81 12.42
N LEU A 72 -11.90 -11.60 12.03
CA LEU A 72 -11.26 -10.31 12.30
C LEU A 72 -10.83 -10.08 13.76
N PRO A 73 -11.66 -10.35 14.78
CA PRO A 73 -11.25 -10.17 16.18
C PRO A 73 -10.02 -11.01 16.51
N ARG A 74 -10.02 -12.28 16.07
CA ARG A 74 -8.90 -13.21 16.27
C ARG A 74 -7.65 -12.80 15.49
N LEU A 75 -7.80 -12.22 14.29
CA LEU A 75 -6.68 -11.68 13.51
C LEU A 75 -6.04 -10.48 14.21
N THR A 76 -6.86 -9.63 14.82
CA THR A 76 -6.43 -8.40 15.51
C THR A 76 -5.68 -8.72 16.80
N GLU A 77 -6.05 -9.78 17.50
CA GLU A 77 -5.30 -10.25 18.68
C GLU A 77 -3.90 -10.75 18.31
N LEU A 78 -3.78 -11.47 17.19
CA LEU A 78 -2.51 -12.04 16.73
C LEU A 78 -1.52 -10.98 16.20
N THR A 79 -1.99 -9.81 15.77
CA THR A 79 -1.12 -8.73 15.24
C THR A 79 -0.48 -7.85 16.33
N LYS A 80 -0.85 -8.02 17.61
CA LYS A 80 -0.30 -7.23 18.73
C LYS A 80 1.14 -7.60 19.12
N MET A 81 1.68 -8.69 18.57
CA MET A 81 3.07 -9.08 18.80
C MET A 81 3.97 -8.44 17.72
N ASP A 82 5.01 -7.74 18.17
CA ASP A 82 6.04 -7.02 17.40
C ASP A 82 5.66 -5.66 16.78
N LYS A 83 5.89 -4.62 17.60
CA LYS A 83 6.18 -3.25 17.17
C LYS A 83 7.70 -3.12 16.96
N GLU A 84 8.21 -3.45 15.77
CA GLU A 84 9.53 -2.93 15.34
C GLU A 84 9.44 -1.40 15.11
N GLU A 85 10.47 -0.67 15.51
CA GLU A 85 10.58 0.82 15.49
C GLU A 85 10.68 1.43 14.09
N THR A 86 10.95 0.63 13.04
CA THR A 86 10.95 1.10 11.64
C THR A 86 10.35 0.04 10.74
N LYS A 87 9.20 0.36 10.14
CA LYS A 87 8.44 -0.54 9.26
C LYS A 87 8.47 -0.01 7.83
N VAL A 88 9.12 -0.74 6.93
CA VAL A 88 9.09 -0.45 5.49
C VAL A 88 8.31 -1.56 4.80
N GLU A 89 7.05 -1.29 4.46
CA GLU A 89 6.18 -2.26 3.80
C GLU A 89 6.14 -2.05 2.29
N VAL A 90 6.47 -3.08 1.52
CA VAL A 90 6.39 -3.05 0.06
C VAL A 90 5.12 -3.74 -0.41
N TYR A 91 4.31 -2.99 -1.16
CA TYR A 91 3.10 -3.48 -1.80
C TYR A 91 3.26 -3.48 -3.32
N LYS A 92 2.55 -4.38 -4.02
CA LYS A 92 2.61 -4.50 -5.47
C LYS A 92 1.22 -4.43 -6.11
N GLY A 93 1.17 -3.84 -7.31
CA GLY A 93 -0.04 -3.75 -8.12
C GLY A 93 -1.13 -2.86 -7.52
N LYS A 94 -2.32 -2.92 -8.12
CA LYS A 94 -3.48 -2.09 -7.73
C LYS A 94 -3.93 -2.32 -6.29
N GLY A 95 -3.82 -3.55 -5.78
CA GLY A 95 -4.13 -3.89 -4.39
C GLY A 95 -3.31 -3.08 -3.40
N GLY A 96 -2.01 -2.88 -3.69
CA GLY A 96 -1.12 -2.05 -2.88
C GLY A 96 -1.57 -0.59 -2.78
N ILE A 97 -1.96 0.01 -3.90
CA ILE A 97 -2.45 1.39 -3.92
C ILE A 97 -3.76 1.55 -3.16
N ARG A 98 -4.69 0.59 -3.30
CA ARG A 98 -5.92 0.60 -2.51
C ARG A 98 -5.61 0.53 -1.02
N THR A 99 -4.64 -0.28 -0.61
CA THR A 99 -4.20 -0.37 0.79
C THR A 99 -3.63 0.95 1.28
N LEU A 100 -2.72 1.57 0.52
CA LEU A 100 -2.14 2.88 0.86
C LEU A 100 -3.22 3.96 1.03
N TYR A 101 -4.13 4.08 0.06
CA TYR A 101 -5.22 5.06 0.12
C TYR A 101 -6.18 4.81 1.27
N LYS A 102 -6.45 3.54 1.61
CA LYS A 102 -7.25 3.20 2.80
C LYS A 102 -6.57 3.62 4.10
N MET A 103 -5.26 3.42 4.23
CA MET A 103 -4.49 3.85 5.41
C MET A 103 -4.62 5.37 5.60
N ILE A 104 -4.34 6.15 4.56
CA ILE A 104 -4.44 7.61 4.59
C ILE A 104 -5.87 8.06 4.97
N LEU A 105 -6.91 7.47 4.36
CA LEU A 105 -8.31 7.81 4.64
C LEU A 105 -8.78 7.36 6.04
N ARG A 106 -8.21 6.28 6.57
CA ARG A 106 -8.49 5.80 7.93
C ARG A 106 -7.97 6.80 8.94
N ASP A 107 -6.73 7.24 8.76
CA ASP A 107 -6.06 8.16 9.68
C ASP A 107 -6.70 9.56 9.59
N GLY A 108 -7.26 9.92 8.43
CA GLY A 108 -8.12 11.09 8.28
C GLY A 108 -7.38 12.42 8.47
N ARG A 109 -6.06 12.41 8.25
CA ARG A 109 -5.19 13.58 8.37
C ARG A 109 -4.99 14.25 7.01
N ASP A 110 -4.60 15.52 7.04
CA ASP A 110 -4.11 16.22 5.86
C ASP A 110 -2.91 15.47 5.26
N TYR A 111 -2.81 15.49 3.94
CA TYR A 111 -1.84 14.68 3.21
C TYR A 111 -1.06 15.55 2.21
N PHE A 112 0.20 15.19 2.01
CA PHE A 112 1.08 15.85 1.06
C PHE A 112 1.53 14.85 0.00
N TRP A 113 1.25 15.12 -1.28
CA TRP A 113 1.75 14.31 -2.39
C TRP A 113 2.76 15.11 -3.20
N MET A 114 3.87 14.48 -3.57
CA MET A 114 4.88 15.11 -4.40
C MET A 114 5.47 14.17 -5.45
N GLY A 115 5.96 14.74 -6.54
CA GLY A 115 6.61 13.99 -7.61
C GLY A 115 5.66 13.59 -8.73
N GLY A 116 5.63 12.30 -9.08
CA GLY A 116 4.94 11.77 -10.26
C GLY A 116 3.42 11.72 -10.20
N GLY A 117 2.75 12.80 -9.80
CA GLY A 117 1.30 12.85 -9.64
C GLY A 117 0.55 12.48 -10.93
N SER A 118 1.05 12.91 -12.10
CA SER A 118 0.45 12.54 -13.38
C SER A 118 0.62 11.06 -13.68
N GLU A 119 1.79 10.48 -13.39
CA GLU A 119 2.02 9.05 -13.54
C GLU A 119 1.09 8.24 -12.63
N ALA A 120 0.91 8.64 -11.37
CA ALA A 120 -0.01 7.99 -10.44
C ALA A 120 -1.47 8.07 -10.93
N CYS A 121 -1.91 9.25 -11.38
CA CYS A 121 -3.26 9.46 -11.91
C CYS A 121 -3.51 8.60 -13.16
N THR A 122 -2.56 8.54 -14.08
CA THR A 122 -2.68 7.74 -15.31
C THR A 122 -2.62 6.23 -15.02
N MET A 123 -1.79 5.77 -14.07
CA MET A 123 -1.71 4.35 -13.72
C MET A 123 -2.90 3.85 -12.90
N PHE A 124 -3.47 4.71 -12.04
CA PHE A 124 -4.51 4.36 -11.09
C PHE A 124 -5.65 5.39 -11.07
N PRO A 125 -6.34 5.63 -12.20
CA PRO A 125 -7.32 6.72 -12.32
C PRO A 125 -8.50 6.53 -11.37
N ALA A 126 -9.13 5.35 -11.39
CA ALA A 126 -10.30 5.05 -10.57
C ALA A 126 -10.00 5.08 -9.06
N GLU A 127 -8.85 4.52 -8.65
CA GLU A 127 -8.42 4.55 -7.25
C GLU A 127 -8.13 5.97 -6.78
N THR A 128 -7.47 6.79 -7.61
CA THR A 128 -7.09 8.17 -7.26
C THR A 128 -8.32 9.07 -7.19
N GLU A 129 -9.23 8.98 -8.17
CA GLU A 129 -10.50 9.71 -8.15
C GLU A 129 -11.34 9.35 -6.91
N THR A 130 -11.45 8.05 -6.61
CA THR A 130 -12.17 7.58 -5.43
C THR A 130 -11.53 8.09 -4.13
N PHE A 131 -10.21 8.14 -4.07
CA PHE A 131 -9.49 8.68 -2.93
C PHE A 131 -9.80 10.17 -2.73
N VAL A 132 -9.63 11.00 -3.76
CA VAL A 132 -9.88 12.45 -3.70
C VAL A 132 -11.32 12.73 -3.25
N ARG A 133 -12.31 12.05 -3.82
CA ARG A 133 -13.73 12.19 -3.42
C ARG A 133 -13.94 11.86 -1.94
N LYS A 134 -13.33 10.78 -1.44
CA LYS A 134 -13.46 10.36 -0.03
C LYS A 134 -12.71 11.29 0.93
N ALA A 135 -11.55 11.79 0.53
CA ALA A 135 -10.76 12.75 1.30
C ALA A 135 -11.53 14.07 1.46
N HIS A 136 -12.11 14.58 0.37
CA HIS A 136 -12.99 15.75 0.38
C HIS A 136 -14.18 15.56 1.34
N ALA A 137 -14.89 14.43 1.26
CA ALA A 137 -16.01 14.12 2.17
C ALA A 137 -15.60 14.04 3.65
N LYS A 138 -14.31 13.80 3.93
CA LYS A 138 -13.72 13.80 5.28
C LYS A 138 -13.12 15.14 5.68
N ASN A 139 -13.26 16.19 4.87
CA ASN A 139 -12.64 17.51 5.07
C ASN A 139 -11.10 17.46 5.19
N MET A 140 -10.47 16.45 4.59
CA MET A 140 -9.00 16.33 4.55
C MET A 140 -8.44 17.27 3.49
N LYS A 141 -7.37 17.99 3.80
CA LYS A 141 -6.74 18.92 2.85
C LYS A 141 -5.53 18.28 2.19
N GLY A 142 -5.53 18.28 0.86
CA GLY A 142 -4.41 17.84 0.05
C GLY A 142 -3.48 18.99 -0.32
N ARG A 143 -2.18 18.81 -0.11
CA ARG A 143 -1.14 19.70 -0.67
C ARG A 143 -0.31 18.92 -1.67
N LEU A 144 -0.30 19.37 -2.92
CA LEU A 144 0.26 18.60 -4.01
C LEU A 144 1.39 19.37 -4.69
N LEU A 145 2.55 18.74 -4.86
CA LEU A 145 3.70 19.29 -5.56
C LEU A 145 4.12 18.34 -6.66
N PHE A 146 3.53 18.49 -7.84
CA PHE A 146 3.73 17.54 -8.92
C PHE A 146 4.72 18.03 -9.94
N ARG A 147 5.35 17.06 -10.59
CA ARG A 147 6.03 17.31 -11.85
C ARG A 147 5.00 17.64 -12.94
N GLU A 148 5.39 18.47 -13.90
CA GLU A 148 4.56 18.77 -15.06
C GLU A 148 4.10 17.48 -15.77
N GLY A 149 2.82 17.45 -16.14
CA GLY A 149 2.15 16.25 -16.61
C GLY A 149 0.83 16.57 -17.31
N LYS A 150 0.11 15.53 -17.73
CA LYS A 150 -1.10 15.67 -18.56
C LYS A 150 -2.39 15.44 -17.78
N GLU A 151 -2.37 14.57 -16.79
CA GLU A 151 -3.55 14.16 -16.04
C GLU A 151 -3.33 14.40 -14.56
N PHE A 152 -4.26 15.11 -13.92
CA PHE A 152 -4.26 15.32 -12.49
C PHE A 152 -5.68 15.18 -11.98
N PHE A 153 -5.88 14.27 -11.02
CA PHE A 153 -7.14 14.19 -10.28
C PHE A 153 -6.99 15.01 -9.00
N THR A 154 -7.59 16.20 -8.99
CA THR A 154 -7.62 17.11 -7.84
C THR A 154 -9.05 17.63 -7.64
N GLY A 155 -9.49 17.81 -6.40
CA GLY A 155 -10.76 18.43 -6.05
C GLY A 155 -10.56 19.78 -5.37
N GLU A 156 -11.64 20.33 -4.79
CA GLU A 156 -11.62 21.66 -4.13
C GLU A 156 -10.78 21.69 -2.85
N SER A 157 -10.55 20.53 -2.23
CA SER A 157 -9.75 20.39 -1.01
C SER A 157 -8.25 20.26 -1.30
N GLU A 158 -7.86 20.18 -2.57
CA GLU A 158 -6.49 20.02 -3.01
C GLU A 158 -5.92 21.32 -3.54
N ARG A 159 -4.78 21.75 -2.99
CA ARG A 159 -3.97 22.83 -3.56
C ARG A 159 -2.74 22.23 -4.20
N TYR A 160 -2.55 22.49 -5.50
CA TYR A 160 -1.42 21.94 -6.24
C TYR A 160 -0.51 23.02 -6.83
N ARG A 161 0.76 22.65 -7.00
CA ARG A 161 1.76 23.38 -7.81
C ARG A 161 2.47 22.40 -8.72
N LEU A 162 2.84 22.88 -9.90
CA LEU A 162 3.61 22.13 -10.87
C LEU A 162 5.07 22.60 -10.85
N ILE A 163 5.99 21.65 -11.00
CA ILE A 163 7.43 21.87 -11.09
C ILE A 163 7.92 21.21 -12.39
N ALA A 164 8.83 21.87 -13.10
CA ALA A 164 9.46 21.31 -14.29
C ALA A 164 10.11 19.95 -14.00
N LYS A 165 10.02 19.05 -14.98
CA LYS A 165 10.36 17.62 -14.83
C LYS A 165 11.78 17.33 -14.35
N ASP A 166 12.71 18.28 -14.52
CA ASP A 166 14.13 18.16 -14.15
C ASP A 166 14.40 18.42 -12.67
N PHE A 167 13.47 19.09 -11.97
CA PHE A 167 13.64 19.48 -10.56
C PHE A 167 12.90 18.56 -9.59
N ILE A 168 12.16 17.57 -10.09
CA ILE A 168 11.34 16.72 -9.24
C ILE A 168 11.18 15.30 -9.82
N SER A 169 11.24 14.31 -8.94
CA SER A 169 11.20 12.87 -9.29
C SER A 169 9.87 12.45 -9.94
N SER A 170 9.92 11.42 -10.77
CA SER A 170 8.75 10.70 -11.29
C SER A 170 8.13 9.74 -10.27
N VAL A 171 8.79 9.50 -9.15
CA VAL A 171 8.23 8.73 -8.03
C VAL A 171 7.23 9.60 -7.30
N THR A 172 6.00 9.10 -7.13
CA THR A 172 5.04 9.75 -6.25
C THR A 172 5.39 9.43 -4.81
N THR A 173 5.63 10.46 -4.01
CA THR A 173 5.83 10.35 -2.58
C THR A 173 4.64 10.95 -1.88
N THR A 174 4.01 10.21 -0.98
CA THR A 174 2.94 10.70 -0.11
C THR A 174 3.43 10.72 1.32
N VAL A 175 3.14 11.80 2.02
CA VAL A 175 3.43 11.97 3.45
C VAL A 175 2.12 12.32 4.15
N TRP A 176 1.80 11.61 5.22
CA TRP A 176 0.66 11.91 6.08
C TRP A 176 1.05 11.57 7.51
N GLU A 177 0.70 12.45 8.45
CA GLU A 177 1.11 12.32 9.86
C GLU A 177 2.63 12.09 10.03
N THR A 178 3.04 10.88 10.43
CA THR A 178 4.45 10.44 10.54
C THR A 178 4.81 9.35 9.53
N GLU A 179 3.89 9.00 8.64
CA GLU A 179 4.02 7.93 7.66
C GLU A 179 4.41 8.49 6.28
N GLN A 180 5.18 7.69 5.53
CA GLN A 180 5.64 8.01 4.19
C GLN A 180 5.41 6.82 3.27
N GLY A 181 4.86 7.08 2.09
CA GLY A 181 4.60 6.08 1.06
C GLY A 181 5.25 6.48 -0.26
N PHE A 182 5.89 5.53 -0.91
CA PHE A 182 6.52 5.72 -2.22
C PHE A 182 5.79 4.86 -3.25
N LEU A 183 5.30 5.50 -4.30
CA LEU A 183 4.68 4.88 -5.45
C LEU A 183 5.57 5.11 -6.68
N SER A 184 6.17 4.02 -7.14
CA SER A 184 6.87 3.96 -8.41
C SER A 184 6.06 3.13 -9.41
N GLY A 185 5.83 3.68 -10.60
CA GLY A 185 5.41 2.87 -11.74
C GLY A 185 6.55 1.96 -12.20
N ALA A 186 6.22 0.81 -12.80
CA ALA A 186 7.19 -0.02 -13.51
C ALA A 186 7.60 0.67 -14.83
N GLY A 187 8.24 1.85 -14.74
CA GLY A 187 9.04 2.38 -15.82
C GLY A 187 10.32 1.56 -15.89
N ARG A 188 10.74 1.15 -17.10
CA ARG A 188 12.05 0.53 -17.33
C ARG A 188 13.11 1.29 -16.53
N PHE A 189 13.62 0.67 -15.46
CA PHE A 189 15.00 0.89 -15.07
C PHE A 189 15.80 0.43 -16.28
N SER A 190 16.05 1.36 -17.21
CA SER A 190 17.12 1.18 -18.17
C SER A 190 18.36 1.00 -17.32
N ARG A 191 18.97 -0.18 -17.50
CA ARG A 191 20.20 -0.59 -16.83
C ARG A 191 21.18 0.58 -16.90
N LEU A 192 21.57 1.09 -15.74
CA LEU A 192 22.90 1.67 -15.55
C LEU A 192 23.78 0.56 -14.99
#